data_AF-A0A2V7RMG2-F1
#
_entry.id   AF-A0A2V7RMG2-F1
#
_cell.length_a   1.000
_cell.length_b   1.000
_cell.length_c   1.000
_cell.angle_alpha   90.00
_cell.angle_beta   90.00
_cell.angle_gamma   90.00
#
_symmetry.space_group_name_H-M   'P 1'
#
loop_
_entity.id
_entity.type
_entity.pdbx_description
1 polymer ?
#
loop_
_entity_poly.entity_id
_entity_poly.type
_entity_poly.pdbx_seq_one_letter_code
_entity_poly.pdbx_strand_id
1 'polypeptide(L)' 'MQAVAGPYLAYSATPTSSGLRFVFRDSTGATTAAPAQVARIDIIAKAQTENPIRMPGRPEAYYSDSLVVTVALRNRT' A
#
# COMPACT_ATOMS: atom_id res chain seq x y z
N MET A 1 11.77 21.23 -12.83
CA MET A 1 10.77 20.80 -11.83
C MET A 1 10.63 19.30 -11.95
N GLN A 2 11.02 18.54 -10.93
CA GLN A 2 10.86 17.08 -10.90
C GLN A 2 9.45 16.78 -10.37
N ALA A 3 8.75 15.82 -10.98
CA ALA A 3 7.41 15.46 -10.53
C ALA A 3 7.46 15.07 -9.04
N VAL A 4 6.57 15.64 -8.23
CA VAL A 4 6.39 15.24 -6.82
C VAL A 4 5.97 13.77 -6.72
N ALA A 5 5.39 13.24 -7.81
CA ALA A 5 5.06 11.83 -8.02
C ALA A 5 6.03 11.13 -8.99
N GLY A 6 7.32 11.49 -8.96
CA GLY A 6 8.37 10.90 -9.79
C GLY A 6 8.51 9.37 -9.63
N PRO A 7 9.30 8.70 -10.49
CA PRO A 7 9.21 7.26 -10.68
C PRO A 7 9.40 6.52 -9.35
N TYR A 8 8.33 5.85 -8.93
CA TYR A 8 8.31 5.00 -7.77
C TYR A 8 8.72 3.59 -8.16
N LEU A 9 9.41 2.88 -7.26
CA LEU A 9 9.72 1.47 -7.45
C LEU A 9 8.48 0.71 -7.89
N ALA A 10 8.66 -0.16 -8.88
CA ALA A 10 7.63 -1.10 -9.31
C ALA A 10 7.11 -1.93 -8.13
N TYR A 11 5.94 -2.54 -8.33
CA TYR A 11 5.36 -3.47 -7.37
C TYR A 11 6.37 -4.55 -6.98
N SER A 12 6.65 -4.68 -5.68
CA SER A 12 7.57 -5.68 -5.17
C SER A 12 6.83 -6.97 -4.82
N ALA A 13 7.37 -8.10 -5.27
CA ALA A 13 6.93 -9.42 -4.83
C ALA A 13 7.24 -9.69 -3.35
N THR A 14 8.16 -8.92 -2.76
CA THR A 14 8.42 -8.95 -1.32
C THR A 14 7.34 -8.13 -0.61
N PRO A 15 6.48 -8.76 0.23
CA PRO A 15 5.40 -8.07 0.89
C PRO A 15 5.94 -6.85 1.64
N THR A 16 5.29 -5.68 1.47
CA THR A 16 5.55 -4.41 2.19
C THR A 16 6.73 -3.53 1.73
N SER A 17 7.47 -3.87 0.66
CA SER A 17 8.56 -2.99 0.20
C SER A 17 8.12 -1.88 -0.76
N SER A 18 7.23 -2.16 -1.73
CA SER A 18 6.65 -1.15 -2.65
C SER A 18 5.42 -1.71 -3.39
N GLY A 19 4.54 -0.84 -3.87
CA GLY A 19 3.36 -1.15 -4.65
C GLY A 19 2.07 -1.32 -3.85
N LEU A 20 1.06 -1.95 -4.48
CA LEU A 20 -0.29 -2.17 -3.92
C LEU A 20 -0.45 -3.58 -3.36
N ARG A 21 -0.82 -3.70 -2.08
CA ARG A 21 -1.13 -4.98 -1.42
C ARG A 21 -2.56 -5.00 -0.92
N PHE A 22 -3.25 -6.11 -1.16
CA PHE A 22 -4.57 -6.40 -0.63
C PHE A 22 -4.46 -7.45 0.48
N VAL A 23 -5.08 -7.20 1.62
CA VAL A 23 -5.21 -8.18 2.71
C VAL A 23 -6.69 -8.38 2.99
N PHE A 24 -7.17 -9.57 2.67
CA PHE A 24 -8.54 -10.00 2.95
C PHE A 24 -8.62 -10.52 4.38
N ARG A 25 -9.62 -10.03 5.13
CA ARG A 25 -9.83 -10.43 6.52
C ARG A 25 -11.24 -10.90 6.77
N ASP A 26 -11.35 -11.87 7.65
CA ASP A 26 -12.63 -12.37 8.15
C ASP A 26 -13.21 -11.46 9.26
N SER A 27 -14.37 -11.85 9.80
CA SER A 27 -15.07 -11.13 10.86
C SER A 27 -14.30 -11.07 12.18
N THR A 28 -13.30 -11.93 12.38
CA THR A 28 -12.41 -11.92 13.55
C THR A 28 -11.16 -11.05 13.34
N GLY A 29 -10.92 -10.61 12.09
CA GLY A 29 -9.74 -9.84 11.70
C GLY A 29 -8.55 -10.69 11.25
N ALA A 30 -8.70 -12.02 11.18
CA ALA A 30 -7.68 -12.92 10.67
C ALA A 30 -7.63 -12.86 9.13
N THR A 31 -6.45 -13.08 8.54
CA THR A 31 -6.32 -13.14 7.09
C THR A 31 -7.01 -14.39 6.56
N THR A 32 -7.86 -14.22 5.55
CA THR A 32 -8.59 -15.34 4.92
C THR A 32 -8.36 -15.37 3.42
N ALA A 33 -8.29 -16.58 2.87
CA ALA A 33 -8.32 -16.81 1.42
C ALA A 33 -9.72 -17.21 0.92
N ALA A 34 -10.69 -17.42 1.84
CA ALA A 34 -12.04 -17.85 1.49
C ALA A 34 -12.92 -16.62 1.18
N PRO A 35 -13.36 -16.41 -0.08
CA PRO A 35 -14.09 -15.20 -0.47
C PRO A 35 -15.41 -15.00 0.31
N ALA A 36 -16.09 -16.09 0.62
CA ALA A 36 -17.35 -16.06 1.37
C ALA A 36 -17.19 -15.56 2.81
N GLN A 37 -15.97 -15.58 3.36
CA GLN A 37 -15.68 -15.17 4.73
C GLN A 37 -15.13 -13.75 4.81
N VAL A 38 -14.93 -13.06 3.70
CA VAL A 38 -14.34 -11.72 3.68
C VAL A 38 -15.31 -10.71 4.30
N ALA A 39 -14.90 -10.13 5.43
CA ALA A 39 -15.62 -9.06 6.12
C ALA A 39 -14.89 -7.71 6.03
N ARG A 40 -13.60 -7.71 5.67
CA ARG A 40 -12.80 -6.49 5.53
C ARG A 40 -11.69 -6.67 4.50
N ILE A 41 -11.37 -5.62 3.77
CA ILE A 41 -10.22 -5.56 2.87
C ILE A 41 -9.35 -4.38 3.30
N ASP A 42 -8.09 -4.66 3.64
CA ASP A 42 -7.08 -3.63 3.85
C ASP A 42 -6.31 -3.47 2.52
N ILE A 43 -6.36 -2.27 1.95
CA ILE A 43 -5.63 -1.87 0.74
C ILE A 43 -4.45 -1.03 1.20
N ILE A 44 -3.24 -1.52 0.95
CA ILE A 44 -1.99 -0.90 1.40
C ILE A 44 -1.22 -0.48 0.16
N ALA A 45 -1.05 0.83 -0.02
CA ALA A 45 -0.19 1.41 -1.04
C ALA A 45 1.12 1.87 -0.40
N LYS A 46 2.25 1.44 -0.96
CA LYS A 46 3.57 1.93 -0.55
C LYS A 46 4.32 2.42 -1.77
N ALA A 47 4.75 3.67 -1.71
CA ALA A 47 5.56 4.29 -2.72
C ALA A 47 6.97 4.49 -2.17
N GLN A 48 7.99 4.27 -2.99
CA GLN A 48 9.36 4.63 -2.69
C GLN A 48 10.01 5.12 -3.96
N THR A 49 10.77 6.23 -3.89
CA THR A 49 11.48 6.77 -5.05
C THR A 49 12.51 5.78 -5.58
N GLU A 50 12.61 5.61 -6.89
CA GLU A 50 13.62 4.74 -7.52
C GLU A 50 15.04 5.24 -7.30
N ASN A 51 15.20 6.56 -7.21
CA ASN A 51 16.48 7.24 -7.01
C ASN A 51 16.39 8.20 -5.82
N PRO A 52 17.54 8.60 -5.24
CA PRO A 52 17.58 9.74 -4.36
C PRO A 52 17.06 10.97 -5.09
N ILE A 53 16.18 11.74 -4.47
CA ILE A 53 15.66 12.98 -5.06
C ILE A 53 15.89 14.15 -4.12
N ARG A 54 16.06 15.33 -4.70
CA ARG A 54 16.17 16.58 -3.94
C ARG A 54 14.76 17.16 -3.72
N MET A 55 14.36 17.30 -2.45
CA MET A 55 13.14 18.00 -2.07
C MET A 55 13.47 19.33 -1.39
N PRO A 56 12.72 20.42 -1.66
CA PRO A 56 12.90 21.68 -0.94
C PRO A 56 12.81 21.46 0.58
N GLY A 57 13.82 21.93 1.31
CA GLY A 57 13.86 21.82 2.78
C GLY A 57 14.20 20.43 3.34
N ARG A 58 14.61 19.46 2.51
CA ARG A 58 15.04 18.13 2.96
C ARG A 58 16.32 17.66 2.23
N PRO A 59 17.11 16.75 2.83
CA PRO A 59 18.32 16.21 2.20
C PRO A 59 18.01 15.41 0.92
N GLU A 60 18.99 15.26 0.05
CA GLU A 60 18.86 14.34 -1.09
C GLU A 60 18.91 12.90 -0.58
N ALA A 61 17.81 12.17 -0.71
CA ALA A 61 17.63 10.84 -0.14
C ALA A 61 16.54 10.06 -0.88
N TYR A 62 16.42 8.77 -0.57
CA TYR A 62 15.25 7.99 -0.90
C TYR A 62 14.08 8.41 -0.03
N TYR A 63 12.91 8.57 -0.63
CA TYR A 63 11.70 8.92 0.08
C TYR A 63 10.66 7.83 -0.09
N SER A 64 9.98 7.53 1.02
CA SER A 64 8.90 6.55 1.05
C SER A 64 7.61 7.22 1.54
N ASP A 65 6.50 6.80 0.96
CA ASP A 65 5.16 7.17 1.40
C ASP A 65 4.29 5.91 1.53
N SER A 66 3.31 5.94 2.43
CA SER A 66 2.41 4.82 2.63
C SER A 66 0.99 5.26 2.94
N LEU A 67 0.03 4.63 2.29
CA LEU A 67 -1.39 4.86 2.47
C LEU A 67 -2.08 3.52 2.74
N VAL A 68 -2.97 3.51 3.74
CA VAL A 68 -3.79 2.35 4.08
C VAL A 68 -5.26 2.76 4.00
N VAL A 69 -6.03 2.06 3.17
CA VAL A 69 -7.48 2.19 3.08
C VAL A 69 -8.10 0.91 3.60
N THR A 70 -9.02 1.04 4.55
CA THR A 70 -9.76 -0.10 5.10
C THR A 70 -11.19 -0.06 4.60
N VAL A 71 -11.62 -1.11 3.91
CA VAL A 71 -12.99 -1.27 3.43
C VAL A 71 -13.66 -2.35 4.27
N ALA A 72 -14.68 -1.98 5.04
CA ALA A 72 -15.52 -2.94 5.74
C ALA A 72 -16.64 -3.45 4.82
N LEU A 73 -16.76 -4.77 4.69
CA LEU A 73 -17.78 -5.42 3.87
C LEU A 73 -18.89 -5.92 4.78
N ARG A 74 -20.12 -5.52 4.47
CA ARG A 74 -21.31 -6.08 5.10
C ARG A 74 -22.04 -6.95 4.08
N ASN A 75 -21.80 -8.26 4.12
CA ASN A 75 -22.57 -9.23 3.35
C ASN A 75 -23.96 -9.36 3.99
N ARG A 76 -24.92 -8.56 3.54
CA ARG A 76 -26.35 -8.84 3.75
C ARG A 76 -26.80 -9.67 2.57
N THR A 77 -27.13 -10.93 2.84
CA THR A 77 -27.89 -11.79 1.93
C THR A 77 -29.31 -11.27 1.77
#